data_AF-A0A832GU14-F1
#
_entry.id   AF-A0A832GU14-F1
#
_cell.length_a   1.000
_cell.length_b   1.000
_cell.length_c   1.000
_cell.angle_alpha   90.00
_cell.angle_beta   90.00
_cell.angle_gamma   90.00
#
_symmetry.space_group_name_H-M   'P 1'
#
loop_
_entity.id
_entity.type
_entity.pdbx_description
1 polymer ?
#
loop_
_entity_poly.entity_id
_entity_poly.type
_entity_poly.pdbx_seq_one_letter_code
_entity_poly.pdbx_strand_id
1 'polypeptide(L)'
;MKSNLEKWEMDEAKKIIATDENVTQYTVVKGDCLWKIASKPEIYGNSKLWVKIWEANKNGVIKAPRHTPRTIKNPDLIYPGQVLRIPSLTEAEKKLFDTKTENIKKKRVKK
;
A
#
# COMPACT_ATOMS: atom_id res chain seq x y z
N MET A 1 -21.09 3.12 34.40
CA MET A 1 -21.27 4.02 33.23
C MET A 1 -19.90 4.47 32.75
N LYS A 2 -19.28 3.72 31.83
CA LYS A 2 -17.93 3.94 31.29
C LYS A 2 -17.96 3.78 29.76
N SER A 3 -18.77 4.56 29.06
CA SER A 3 -19.01 4.31 27.62
C SER A 3 -18.88 5.55 26.73
N ASN A 4 -18.59 6.73 27.28
CA ASN A 4 -18.48 7.96 26.50
C ASN A 4 -17.05 8.55 26.43
N LEU A 5 -16.10 8.01 27.22
CA LEU A 5 -14.71 8.50 27.22
C LEU A 5 -13.80 7.73 26.24
N GLU A 6 -14.05 6.45 25.98
CA GLU A 6 -13.28 5.70 24.95
C GLU A 6 -13.55 6.19 23.52
N LYS A 7 -14.69 6.89 23.31
CA LYS A 7 -15.13 7.32 22.00
C LYS A 7 -14.38 8.56 21.48
N TRP A 8 -13.80 9.38 22.36
CA TRP A 8 -13.07 10.59 21.97
C TRP A 8 -11.57 10.32 21.77
N GLU A 9 -10.97 9.45 22.59
CA GLU A 9 -9.55 9.04 22.47
C GLU A 9 -9.29 8.29 21.14
N MET A 10 -10.27 7.52 20.66
CA MET A 10 -10.18 6.82 19.38
C MET A 10 -10.26 7.73 18.15
N ASP A 11 -10.85 8.92 18.28
CA ASP A 11 -10.94 9.90 17.18
C ASP A 11 -9.61 10.63 17.00
N GLU A 12 -8.95 10.98 18.11
CA GLU A 12 -7.64 11.62 18.12
C GLU A 12 -6.52 10.66 17.66
N ALA A 13 -6.56 9.39 18.09
CA ALA A 13 -5.68 8.35 17.56
C ALA A 13 -5.89 8.12 16.05
N LYS A 14 -7.14 8.15 15.56
CA LYS A 14 -7.44 8.10 14.11
C LYS A 14 -6.88 9.30 13.36
N LYS A 15 -6.89 10.48 13.98
CA LYS A 15 -6.40 11.73 13.40
C LYS A 15 -4.87 11.77 13.32
N ILE A 16 -4.17 11.25 14.33
CA ILE A 16 -2.70 11.11 14.35
C ILE A 16 -2.22 10.01 13.40
N ILE A 17 -2.99 8.92 13.23
CA ILE A 17 -2.74 7.90 12.19
C ILE A 17 -3.01 8.45 10.77
N ALA A 18 -3.86 9.47 10.63
CA ALA A 18 -4.21 10.07 9.34
C ALA A 18 -3.17 11.06 8.80
N THR A 19 -2.30 11.62 9.66
CA THR A 19 -1.14 12.43 9.27
C THR A 19 0.07 11.54 8.96
N ASP A 20 -0.10 10.62 8.02
CA ASP A 20 1.01 9.87 7.44
C ASP A 20 1.57 10.72 6.30
N GLU A 21 2.54 11.58 6.62
CA GLU A 21 3.11 12.60 5.72
C GLU A 21 3.80 12.02 4.47
N ASN A 22 3.75 10.70 4.27
CA ASN A 22 4.35 10.03 3.14
C ASN A 22 3.40 9.04 2.43
N VAL A 23 2.08 9.26 2.43
CA VAL A 23 1.15 8.49 1.57
C VAL A 23 1.01 9.14 0.21
N THR A 24 1.56 8.50 -0.82
CA THR A 24 1.36 8.89 -2.22
C THR A 24 0.05 8.30 -2.74
N GLN A 25 -0.59 8.95 -3.72
CA GLN A 25 -1.81 8.46 -4.36
C GLN A 25 -1.48 7.92 -5.75
N TYR A 26 -2.04 6.77 -6.12
CA TYR A 26 -1.88 6.20 -7.45
C TYR A 26 -3.24 5.88 -8.08
N THR A 27 -3.45 6.36 -9.30
CA THR A 27 -4.67 6.05 -10.07
C THR A 27 -4.42 4.81 -10.93
N VAL A 28 -5.19 3.75 -10.68
CA VAL A 28 -5.12 2.49 -11.42
C VAL A 28 -5.49 2.71 -12.88
N VAL A 29 -4.64 2.27 -13.79
CA VAL A 29 -4.89 2.32 -15.24
C VAL A 29 -5.29 0.93 -15.74
N LYS A 30 -5.99 0.85 -16.88
CA LYS A 30 -6.37 -0.42 -17.50
C LYS A 30 -5.14 -1.33 -17.72
N GLY A 31 -5.19 -2.54 -17.19
CA GLY A 31 -4.11 -3.53 -17.30
C GLY A 31 -3.08 -3.51 -16.15
N ASP A 32 -3.26 -2.62 -15.18
CA ASP A 32 -2.50 -2.64 -13.94
C ASP A 32 -2.90 -3.81 -13.04
N CYS A 33 -1.92 -4.32 -12.30
CA CYS A 33 -2.12 -5.17 -11.13
C CYS A 33 -1.23 -4.64 -10.00
N LEU A 34 -1.52 -4.98 -8.75
CA LEU A 34 -0.75 -4.49 -7.59
C LEU A 34 0.75 -4.75 -7.74
N TRP A 35 1.13 -5.88 -8.33
CA TRP A 35 2.52 -6.26 -8.59
C TRP A 35 3.21 -5.29 -9.57
N LYS A 36 2.56 -4.92 -10.67
CA LYS A 36 3.09 -3.96 -11.64
C LYS A 36 3.21 -2.57 -11.04
N ILE A 37 2.22 -2.14 -10.26
CA ILE A 37 2.23 -0.84 -9.58
C ILE A 37 3.42 -0.76 -8.62
N ALA A 38 3.61 -1.77 -7.77
CA ALA A 38 4.75 -1.84 -6.85
C ALA A 38 6.11 -1.90 -7.57
N SER A 39 6.14 -2.47 -8.77
CA SER A 39 7.36 -2.58 -9.57
C SER A 39 7.82 -1.25 -10.18
N LYS A 40 6.97 -0.21 -10.21
CA LYS A 40 7.33 1.09 -10.77
C LYS A 40 8.42 1.75 -9.91
N PRO A 41 9.51 2.28 -10.51
CA PRO A 41 10.58 2.96 -9.77
C PRO A 41 10.09 4.16 -8.93
N GLU A 42 9.08 4.86 -9.43
CA GLU A 42 8.43 6.00 -8.77
C GLU A 42 7.67 5.60 -7.49
N ILE A 43 7.25 4.34 -7.39
CA ILE A 43 6.47 3.81 -6.27
C ILE A 43 7.43 3.15 -5.28
N TYR A 44 7.95 1.98 -5.64
CA TYR A 44 8.92 1.26 -4.80
C TYR A 44 10.10 0.67 -5.59
N GLY A 45 9.97 0.50 -6.90
CA GLY A 45 10.94 -0.23 -7.72
C GLY A 45 11.05 -1.72 -7.38
N ASN A 46 10.13 -2.24 -6.56
CA ASN A 46 10.16 -3.63 -6.10
C ASN A 46 8.75 -4.21 -6.10
N SER A 47 8.53 -5.08 -7.07
CA SER A 47 7.25 -5.73 -7.33
C SER A 47 6.74 -6.55 -6.15
N LYS A 48 7.62 -7.07 -5.28
CA LYS A 48 7.23 -7.87 -4.09
C LYS A 48 6.52 -7.06 -3.00
N LEU A 49 6.57 -5.74 -3.08
CA LEU A 49 5.95 -4.82 -2.13
C LEU A 49 4.47 -4.54 -2.42
N TRP A 50 3.89 -5.24 -3.39
CA TRP A 50 2.46 -5.20 -3.68
C TRP A 50 1.58 -5.50 -2.46
N VAL A 51 2.06 -6.35 -1.53
CA VAL A 51 1.34 -6.70 -0.30
C VAL A 51 1.08 -5.47 0.56
N LYS A 52 2.05 -4.54 0.66
CA LYS A 52 1.90 -3.30 1.42
C LYS A 52 0.82 -2.40 0.84
N ILE A 53 0.75 -2.31 -0.49
CA ILE A 53 -0.31 -1.57 -1.18
C ILE A 53 -1.66 -2.18 -0.84
N TRP A 54 -1.78 -3.50 -0.88
CA TRP A 54 -3.02 -4.18 -0.53
C TRP A 54 -3.44 -3.93 0.92
N GLU A 55 -2.53 -4.10 1.87
CA GLU A 55 -2.80 -3.90 3.31
C GLU A 55 -3.30 -2.49 3.59
N ALA A 56 -2.66 -1.47 3.01
CA ALA A 56 -3.06 -0.06 3.16
C ALA A 56 -4.45 0.26 2.57
N ASN A 57 -4.93 -0.55 1.62
CA ASN A 57 -6.19 -0.33 0.91
C ASN A 57 -7.28 -1.38 1.21
N LYS A 58 -6.97 -2.38 2.05
CA LYS A 58 -7.90 -3.44 2.43
C LYS A 58 -9.19 -2.89 3.04
N ASN A 59 -9.05 -1.89 3.90
CA ASN A 59 -10.15 -1.23 4.61
C ASN A 59 -10.81 -0.11 3.80
N GLY A 60 -10.33 0.16 2.59
CA GLY A 60 -10.89 1.16 1.70
C GLY A 60 -9.83 1.76 0.77
N VAL A 61 -10.26 2.26 -0.38
CA VAL A 61 -9.47 3.11 -1.28
C VAL A 61 -9.86 4.58 -1.13
N ILE A 62 -9.08 5.49 -1.70
CA ILE A 62 -9.36 6.93 -1.63
C ILE A 62 -10.58 7.26 -2.48
N LYS A 63 -10.56 6.86 -3.75
CA LYS A 63 -11.65 7.06 -4.72
C LYS A 63 -11.86 5.78 -5.52
N ALA A 64 -13.11 5.52 -5.89
CA ALA A 64 -13.48 4.41 -6.76
C ALA A 64 -14.56 4.88 -7.76
N PRO A 65 -14.58 4.34 -8.98
CA PRO A 65 -15.65 4.60 -9.93
C PRO A 65 -17.00 4.10 -9.43
N ARG A 66 -18.09 4.59 -10.04
CA ARG A 66 -19.44 4.08 -9.81
C ARG A 66 -19.47 2.57 -10.09
N HIS A 67 -20.19 1.81 -9.26
CA HIS A 67 -20.29 0.34 -9.34
C HIS A 67 -19.01 -0.44 -9.03
N THR A 68 -18.00 0.21 -8.45
CA THR A 68 -16.76 -0.45 -8.03
C THR A 68 -16.72 -0.54 -6.50
N PRO A 69 -16.31 -1.68 -5.91
CA PRO A 69 -16.14 -1.77 -4.46
C PRO A 69 -15.05 -0.80 -3.99
N ARG A 70 -15.34 -0.08 -2.91
CA ARG A 70 -14.36 0.81 -2.27
C ARG A 70 -13.34 0.04 -1.43
N THR A 71 -13.63 -1.20 -1.04
CA THR A 71 -12.74 -2.04 -0.22
C THR A 71 -12.12 -3.16 -1.06
N ILE A 72 -10.83 -3.41 -0.88
CA ILE A 72 -10.10 -4.45 -1.62
C ILE A 72 -9.99 -5.71 -0.76
N LYS A 73 -11.05 -6.52 -0.75
CA LYS A 73 -11.04 -7.81 -0.03
C LYS A 73 -10.14 -8.85 -0.70
N ASN A 74 -10.21 -8.92 -2.03
CA ASN A 74 -9.35 -9.78 -2.84
C ASN A 74 -8.24 -8.91 -3.47
N PRO A 75 -6.95 -9.18 -3.19
CA PRO A 75 -5.84 -8.40 -3.75
C PRO A 75 -5.77 -8.42 -5.29
N ASP A 76 -6.31 -9.47 -5.93
CA ASP A 76 -6.26 -9.61 -7.38
C ASP A 76 -7.33 -8.79 -8.11
N LEU A 77 -8.31 -8.26 -7.38
CA LEU A 77 -9.43 -7.50 -7.93
C LEU A 77 -9.25 -5.99 -7.69
N ILE A 78 -8.53 -5.34 -8.60
CA ILE A 78 -8.45 -3.88 -8.71
C ILE A 78 -9.03 -3.42 -10.06
N TYR A 79 -9.58 -2.22 -10.07
CA TYR A 79 -10.33 -1.69 -11.21
C TYR A 79 -9.73 -0.37 -11.70
N PRO A 80 -9.74 -0.11 -13.02
CA PRO A 80 -9.27 1.15 -13.58
C PRO A 80 -10.05 2.35 -13.01
N GLY A 81 -9.34 3.44 -12.74
CA GLY A 81 -9.89 4.65 -12.13
C GLY A 81 -10.02 4.61 -10.60
N GLN A 82 -9.67 3.50 -9.95
CA GLN A 82 -9.50 3.49 -8.49
C GLN A 82 -8.26 4.29 -8.10
N VAL A 83 -8.35 5.07 -7.03
CA VAL A 83 -7.23 5.82 -6.45
C VAL A 83 -6.79 5.14 -5.16
N LEU A 84 -5.62 4.51 -5.21
CA LEU A 84 -5.01 3.75 -4.12
C LEU A 84 -4.12 4.62 -3.25
N ARG A 85 -4.07 4.29 -1.95
CA ARG A 85 -3.05 4.77 -1.02
C ARG A 85 -1.77 3.98 -1.20
N ILE A 86 -0.66 4.66 -1.41
CA ILE A 86 0.66 4.05 -1.53
C ILE A 86 1.48 4.52 -0.31
N PRO A 87 1.63 3.68 0.73
CA PRO A 87 2.44 4.04 1.90
C PRO A 87 3.92 4.11 1.50
N SER A 88 4.65 5.15 1.88
CA SER A 88 6.09 5.17 1.64
C SER A 88 6.83 4.20 2.54
N LEU A 89 7.95 3.69 2.04
CA LEU A 89 8.85 2.84 2.81
C LEU A 89 9.74 3.70 3.68
N THR A 90 9.93 3.29 4.94
CA THR A 90 10.99 3.86 5.77
C THR A 90 12.36 3.48 5.20
N GLU A 91 13.39 4.27 5.48
CA GLU A 91 14.74 4.00 4.96
C GLU A 91 15.29 2.63 5.39
N ALA A 92 14.98 2.22 6.62
CA ALA A 92 15.36 0.91 7.14
C ALA A 92 14.74 -0.22 6.32
N GLU A 93 13.45 -0.10 5.96
CA GLU A 93 12.75 -1.07 5.14
C GLU A 93 13.31 -1.12 3.72
N LYS A 94 13.58 0.03 3.10
CA LYS A 94 14.21 0.10 1.77
C LYS A 94 15.53 -0.70 1.76
N LYS A 95 16.41 -0.42 2.71
CA LYS A 95 17.70 -1.14 2.86
C LYS A 95 17.52 -2.65 3.03
N LEU A 96 16.52 -3.08 3.80
CA LEU A 96 16.22 -4.50 3.99
C LEU A 96 15.80 -5.18 2.67
N PHE A 97 14.96 -4.52 1.87
CA PHE A 97 14.53 -5.06 0.59
C PHE A 97 15.67 -5.08 -0.43
N ASP A 98 16.49 -4.03 -0.49
CA ASP A 98 17.64 -3.95 -1.39
C ASP A 98 18.64 -5.07 -1.10
N THR A 99 19.06 -5.23 0.16
CA THR A 99 19.97 -6.30 0.59
C THR A 99 19.42 -7.70 0.27
N LYS A 100 18.12 -7.93 0.50
CA LYS A 100 17.46 -9.21 0.16
C LYS A 100 17.49 -9.47 -1.35
N THR A 101 17.23 -8.46 -2.18
CA THR A 101 17.31 -8.60 -3.64
C THR A 101 18.73 -8.90 -4.11
N GLU A 102 19.73 -8.22 -3.55
CA GLU A 102 21.15 -8.46 -3.87
C GLU A 102 21.61 -9.86 -3.46
N ASN A 103 21.22 -10.35 -2.28
CA ASN A 103 21.55 -11.71 -1.87
C ASN A 103 20.93 -12.76 -2.80
N ILE A 104 19.68 -12.54 -3.25
CA ILE A 104 19.02 -13.42 -4.23
C ILE A 104 19.79 -13.43 -5.56
N LYS A 105 20.21 -12.25 -6.05
CA LYS A 105 21.01 -12.15 -7.29
C LYS A 105 22.33 -12.90 -7.14
N LYS A 106 23.09 -12.65 -6.06
CA LYS A 106 24.36 -13.34 -5.76
C LYS A 106 24.20 -14.87 -5.69
N LYS A 107 23.13 -15.37 -5.08
CA LYS A 107 22.84 -16.81 -5.01
C LYS A 107 22.54 -17.40 -6.39
N ARG A 108 21.81 -16.68 -7.25
CA ARG A 108 21.46 -17.14 -8.61
C ARG A 108 22.66 -17.19 -9.55
N VAL A 109 23.61 -16.26 -9.42
CA VAL A 109 24.83 -16.22 -10.24
C VAL A 109 25.82 -17.33 -9.86
N LYS A 110 25.76 -17.82 -8.61
CA LYS A 110 26.62 -18.90 -8.11
C LYS A 110 26.14 -20.32 -8.47
N LYS A 111 25.06 -20.47 -9.24
CA LYS A 111 24.49 -21.76 -9.68
C LYS A 111 24.68 -21.89 -11.18
#